data_AF-A0A812MMN0-F1
#
_entry.id   AF-A0A812MMN0-F1
#
_cell.length_a   1.000
_cell.length_b   1.000
_cell.length_c   1.000
_cell.angle_alpha   90.00
_cell.angle_beta   90.00
_cell.angle_gamma   90.00
#
_symmetry.space_group_name_H-M   'P 1'
#
loop_
_entity.id
_entity.type
_entity.pdbx_description
1 polymer ?
#
loop_
_entity_poly.entity_id
_entity_poly.type
_entity_poly.pdbx_seq_one_letter_code
_entity_poly.pdbx_strand_id
1 'polypeptide(L)'
;MHVTPSTDLFCAAPGVQAAVRNLDEGRLARLLADLEERHRWLVYEAEAPGSKGVTDWTRRCVRQADHILVATNFNGQGRGDVEPTLNEKHVCDAAPLYVTRELLLLHKGVQGKSGKVSKLSSMDDWFVGAAARADSLRPGVTGFVRHHLFAPRRGGGALRSTRHYLNPRPWARRWHHVRVGHGDSLDWARCARLLAGKAIGVCFGGGGARGNCHFGVIKAMQELGIPIDVVSGTSFGALAGAMYSMSAPEPRSLPALVKKAMGKQFSTRKMLLDLNFPRTAYFTGAYLNNVLKEIFARRRLEDLLIPFACTSTDIVNFEEKVHRDGPLWRVVRASMSLVGFVPPIPHQERREDGKVNTTLLVDGGYANQYPIEALKEHGAGTAAGP
;
A
#
# COMPACT_ATOMS: atom_id res chain seq x y z
N MET A 1 -9.68 -19.68 9.58
CA MET A 1 -9.33 -20.16 10.94
C MET A 1 -7.87 -19.86 11.21
N HIS A 2 -7.49 -19.54 12.46
CA HIS A 2 -6.10 -19.25 12.84
C HIS A 2 -5.50 -20.49 13.52
N VAL A 3 -4.32 -20.92 13.05
CA VAL A 3 -3.62 -22.10 13.57
C VAL A 3 -2.22 -21.69 14.01
N THR A 4 -1.96 -21.92 15.29
CA THR A 4 -0.68 -21.75 15.97
C THR A 4 -0.19 -23.12 16.46
N PRO A 5 1.10 -23.23 16.82
CA PRO A 5 1.61 -24.40 17.55
C PRO A 5 0.84 -24.71 18.84
N SER A 6 0.14 -23.72 19.41
CA SER A 6 -0.64 -23.86 20.65
C SER A 6 -2.11 -24.24 20.42
N THR A 7 -2.73 -23.90 19.30
CA THR A 7 -4.08 -24.41 18.96
C THR A 7 -4.08 -25.92 18.72
N ASP A 8 -2.93 -26.47 18.31
CA ASP A 8 -2.68 -27.91 18.19
C ASP A 8 -2.80 -28.66 19.53
N LEU A 9 -2.60 -27.97 20.66
CA LEU A 9 -2.80 -28.53 22.01
C LEU A 9 -4.26 -28.54 22.48
N PHE A 10 -5.12 -27.67 21.92
CA PHE A 10 -6.45 -27.38 22.49
C PHE A 10 -7.64 -28.00 21.75
N CYS A 11 -7.47 -28.51 20.52
CA CYS A 11 -8.57 -29.17 19.79
C CYS A 11 -8.85 -30.62 20.25
N ALA A 12 -8.32 -31.03 21.41
CA ALA A 12 -8.63 -32.30 22.05
C ALA A 12 -10.08 -32.28 22.60
N ALA A 13 -10.99 -32.94 21.89
CA ALA A 13 -12.24 -33.43 22.51
C ALA A 13 -11.89 -34.31 23.74
N PRO A 14 -12.69 -34.27 24.82
CA PRO A 14 -12.32 -34.82 26.11
C PRO A 14 -12.21 -36.34 26.05
N GLY A 15 -11.01 -36.88 26.30
CA GLY A 15 -10.80 -38.33 26.38
C GLY A 15 -9.34 -38.80 26.48
N VAL A 16 -8.34 -37.97 26.16
CA VAL A 16 -6.92 -38.40 26.18
C VAL A 16 -6.03 -37.30 26.77
N GLN A 17 -6.21 -37.02 28.06
CA GLN A 17 -5.56 -35.89 28.74
C GLN A 17 -4.09 -36.13 29.17
N ALA A 18 -3.36 -37.10 28.59
CA ALA A 18 -2.01 -37.42 29.10
C ALA A 18 -0.91 -37.77 28.07
N ALA A 19 -1.17 -37.81 26.76
CA ALA A 19 -0.21 -38.43 25.82
C ALA A 19 0.43 -37.51 24.76
N VAL A 20 -0.01 -36.27 24.57
CA VAL A 20 0.35 -35.51 23.36
C VAL A 20 1.43 -34.46 23.65
N ARG A 21 2.65 -34.93 23.94
CA ARG A 21 3.87 -34.09 23.82
C ARG A 21 4.49 -34.12 22.43
N ASN A 22 4.12 -35.10 21.60
CA ASN A 22 4.49 -35.20 20.19
C ASN A 22 3.22 -35.55 19.40
N LEU A 23 2.66 -34.58 18.68
CA LEU A 23 1.67 -34.90 17.65
C LEU A 23 2.37 -35.74 16.58
N ASP A 24 1.93 -36.98 16.42
CA ASP A 24 2.30 -37.84 15.30
C ASP A 24 2.03 -37.07 14.00
N GLU A 25 3.04 -36.89 13.13
CA GLU A 25 2.94 -36.00 11.96
C GLU A 25 1.72 -36.32 11.07
N GLY A 26 1.35 -37.59 10.99
CA GLY A 26 0.18 -38.05 10.25
C GLY A 26 -1.16 -37.60 10.84
N ARG A 27 -1.29 -37.42 12.16
CA ARG A 27 -2.52 -36.90 12.79
C ARG A 27 -2.68 -35.41 12.54
N LEU A 28 -1.59 -34.65 12.66
CA LEU A 28 -1.59 -33.22 12.37
C LEU A 28 -1.89 -32.96 10.89
N ALA A 29 -1.29 -33.73 9.97
CA ALA A 29 -1.59 -33.61 8.55
C ALA A 29 -3.08 -33.84 8.22
N ARG A 30 -3.71 -34.83 8.86
CA ARG A 30 -5.16 -35.08 8.70
C ARG A 30 -6.02 -33.95 9.25
N LEU A 31 -5.67 -33.39 10.40
CA LEU A 31 -6.39 -32.27 10.99
C LEU A 31 -6.30 -31.03 10.10
N LEU A 32 -5.10 -30.72 9.57
CA LEU A 32 -4.92 -29.60 8.65
C LEU A 32 -5.73 -29.78 7.37
N ALA A 33 -5.74 -30.99 6.80
CA ALA A 33 -6.56 -31.30 5.62
C ALA A 33 -8.07 -31.11 5.86
N ASP A 34 -8.59 -31.55 7.01
CA ASP A 34 -9.99 -31.33 7.40
C ASP A 34 -10.31 -29.84 7.61
N LEU A 35 -9.36 -29.06 8.16
CA LEU A 35 -9.52 -27.61 8.28
C LEU A 35 -9.48 -26.89 6.92
N GLU A 36 -8.63 -27.33 6.00
CA GLU A 36 -8.57 -26.82 4.62
C GLU A 36 -9.86 -27.10 3.86
N GLU A 37 -10.49 -28.26 4.07
CA GLU A 37 -11.78 -28.60 3.46
C GLU A 37 -12.94 -27.75 4.03
N ARG A 38 -12.94 -27.50 5.34
CA ARG A 38 -14.03 -26.76 6.01
C ARG A 38 -13.94 -25.24 5.89
N HIS A 39 -12.73 -24.70 5.68
CA HIS A 39 -12.50 -23.26 5.69
C HIS A 39 -11.91 -22.78 4.39
N ARG A 40 -12.55 -21.76 3.81
CA ARG A 40 -12.01 -21.05 2.64
C ARG A 40 -10.64 -20.42 2.88
N TRP A 41 -10.32 -20.06 4.13
CA TRP A 41 -9.05 -19.44 4.50
C TRP A 41 -8.52 -20.06 5.78
N LEU A 42 -7.28 -20.55 5.70
CA LEU A 42 -6.51 -21.04 6.83
C LEU A 42 -5.26 -20.15 6.99
N VAL A 43 -5.03 -19.66 8.21
CA VAL A 43 -3.90 -18.77 8.51
C VAL A 43 -2.96 -19.48 9.46
N TYR A 44 -1.75 -19.74 8.98
CA TYR A 44 -0.66 -20.30 9.76
C TYR A 44 0.18 -19.19 10.40
N GLU A 45 0.31 -19.22 11.73
CA GLU A 45 1.25 -18.33 12.43
C GLU A 45 2.60 -19.02 12.56
N ALA A 46 3.60 -18.54 11.81
CA ALA A 46 4.97 -19.00 11.93
C ALA A 46 5.59 -18.51 13.24
N GLU A 47 6.42 -19.34 13.87
CA GLU A 47 7.10 -18.98 15.11
C GLU A 47 8.23 -17.99 14.84
N ALA A 48 8.49 -17.11 15.82
CA ALA A 48 9.64 -16.23 15.78
C ALA A 48 10.95 -17.04 15.68
N PRO A 49 11.97 -16.54 14.97
CA PRO A 49 13.24 -17.26 14.84
C PRO A 49 13.87 -17.44 16.22
N GLY A 50 14.05 -18.70 16.64
CA GLY A 50 14.70 -19.04 17.91
C GLY A 50 16.23 -18.96 17.82
N SER A 51 16.90 -19.05 18.97
CA SER A 51 18.38 -19.13 19.05
C SER A 51 18.99 -20.35 18.35
N LYS A 52 18.18 -21.38 18.04
CA LYS A 52 18.58 -22.62 17.36
C LYS A 52 18.22 -22.67 15.86
N GLY A 53 17.76 -21.56 15.27
CA GLY A 53 17.36 -21.49 13.86
C GLY A 53 15.86 -21.65 13.62
N VAL A 54 15.48 -21.96 12.39
CA VAL A 54 14.07 -22.08 11.96
C VAL A 54 13.46 -23.39 12.45
N THR A 55 12.29 -23.29 13.09
CA THR A 55 11.55 -24.43 13.67
C THR A 55 10.85 -25.28 12.60
N ASP A 56 10.57 -26.55 12.92
CA ASP A 56 9.89 -27.47 11.99
C ASP A 56 8.46 -27.03 11.67
N TRP A 57 7.78 -26.37 12.61
CA TRP A 57 6.48 -25.74 12.37
C TRP A 57 6.59 -24.64 11.31
N THR A 58 7.55 -23.72 11.44
CA THR A 58 7.78 -22.65 10.45
C THR A 58 8.14 -23.23 9.07
N ARG A 59 8.94 -24.30 9.00
CA ARG A 59 9.22 -25.02 7.74
C ARG A 59 7.96 -25.62 7.12
N ARG A 60 7.04 -26.14 7.93
CA ARG A 60 5.74 -26.65 7.45
C ARG A 60 4.87 -25.51 6.92
N CYS A 61 4.75 -24.41 7.67
CA CYS A 61 4.01 -23.23 7.23
C CYS A 61 4.48 -22.73 5.85
N VAL A 62 5.79 -22.63 5.64
CA VAL A 62 6.36 -22.18 4.36
C VAL A 62 6.09 -23.16 3.22
N ARG A 63 6.12 -24.48 3.50
CA ARG A 63 5.87 -25.51 2.48
C ARG A 63 4.41 -25.63 2.05
N GLN A 64 3.47 -25.38 2.95
CA GLN A 64 2.03 -25.52 2.70
C GLN A 64 1.37 -24.20 2.27
N ALA A 65 2.03 -23.06 2.44
CA ALA A 65 1.42 -21.77 2.13
C ALA A 65 1.29 -21.53 0.62
N ASP A 66 0.07 -21.20 0.18
CA ASP A 66 -0.18 -20.60 -1.14
C ASP A 66 0.24 -19.12 -1.18
N HIS A 67 0.26 -18.48 -0.01
CA HIS A 67 0.57 -17.07 0.17
C HIS A 67 1.33 -16.84 1.48
N ILE A 68 2.46 -16.13 1.41
CA ILE A 68 3.30 -15.87 2.58
C ILE A 68 3.30 -14.37 2.88
N LEU A 69 2.87 -14.04 4.09
CA LEU A 69 2.94 -12.69 4.65
C LEU A 69 4.11 -12.58 5.60
N VAL A 70 5.03 -11.68 5.30
CA VAL A 70 6.16 -11.36 6.16
C VAL A 70 5.86 -10.05 6.85
N ALA A 71 5.65 -10.07 8.16
CA ALA A 71 5.40 -8.87 8.95
C ALA A 71 6.69 -8.36 9.62
N THR A 72 6.99 -7.08 9.46
CA THR A 72 8.12 -6.42 10.12
C THR A 72 7.71 -5.09 10.75
N ASN A 73 8.33 -4.76 11.88
CA ASN A 73 8.08 -3.52 12.57
C ASN A 73 8.75 -2.35 11.85
N PHE A 74 7.95 -1.36 11.48
CA PHE A 74 8.38 -0.17 10.78
C PHE A 74 8.47 1.01 11.74
N ASN A 75 9.69 1.51 11.93
CA ASN A 75 9.95 2.64 12.82
C ASN A 75 10.02 3.98 12.07
N GLY A 76 10.04 3.97 10.73
CA GLY A 76 10.14 5.17 9.89
C GLY A 76 11.42 6.00 10.10
N GLN A 77 12.42 5.44 10.80
CA GLN A 77 13.65 6.11 11.19
C GLN A 77 14.85 5.23 10.83
N GLY A 78 15.02 4.93 9.54
CA GLY A 78 16.17 4.16 9.05
C GLY A 78 17.25 5.06 8.47
N ARG A 79 18.47 4.99 9.03
CA ARG A 79 19.73 5.22 8.30
C ARG A 79 20.34 3.83 8.05
N GLY A 80 20.53 3.45 6.80
CA GLY A 80 21.00 2.11 6.41
C GLY A 80 19.87 1.12 6.11
N ASP A 81 20.20 0.05 5.38
CA ASP A 81 19.25 -1.00 5.01
C ASP A 81 18.95 -1.93 6.20
N VAL A 82 17.69 -2.36 6.33
CA VAL A 82 17.26 -3.20 7.46
C VAL A 82 17.46 -4.67 7.13
N GLU A 83 18.43 -5.29 7.81
CA GLU A 83 18.80 -6.69 7.64
C GLU A 83 17.59 -7.65 7.72
N PRO A 84 17.46 -8.60 6.77
CA PRO A 84 16.44 -9.62 6.84
C PRO A 84 16.62 -10.56 8.03
N THR A 85 15.52 -10.92 8.70
CA THR A 85 15.50 -11.92 9.77
C THR A 85 15.83 -13.33 9.23
N LEU A 86 16.19 -14.26 10.11
CA LEU A 86 16.43 -15.66 9.73
C LEU A 86 15.21 -16.30 9.05
N ASN A 87 14.01 -15.99 9.52
CA ASN A 87 12.77 -16.46 8.90
C ASN A 87 12.57 -15.87 7.50
N GLU A 88 12.89 -14.59 7.31
CA GLU A 88 12.81 -13.95 5.98
C GLU A 88 13.78 -14.61 4.99
N LYS A 89 15.02 -14.89 5.41
CA LYS A 89 16.00 -15.62 4.58
C LYS A 89 15.48 -17.01 4.24
N HIS A 90 14.94 -17.74 5.22
CA HIS A 90 14.36 -19.05 4.98
C HIS A 90 13.15 -19.02 4.03
N VAL A 91 12.26 -18.03 4.15
CA VAL A 91 11.15 -17.83 3.21
C VAL A 91 11.70 -17.58 1.80
N CYS A 92 12.83 -16.88 1.65
CA CYS A 92 13.46 -16.70 0.34
C CYS A 92 13.93 -18.02 -0.25
N ASP A 93 14.64 -18.81 0.55
CA ASP A 93 15.36 -20.00 0.10
C ASP A 93 14.47 -21.24 -0.06
N ALA A 94 13.48 -21.41 0.83
CA ALA A 94 12.68 -22.62 0.93
C ALA A 94 11.28 -22.51 0.33
N ALA A 95 10.74 -21.29 0.15
CA ALA A 95 9.42 -21.15 -0.44
C ALA A 95 9.47 -21.47 -1.95
N PRO A 96 8.51 -22.22 -2.49
CA PRO A 96 8.41 -22.44 -3.93
C PRO A 96 8.32 -21.13 -4.72
N LEU A 97 8.77 -21.16 -5.98
CA LEU A 97 8.80 -19.97 -6.84
C LEU A 97 7.40 -19.43 -7.19
N TYR A 98 6.39 -20.29 -7.20
CA TYR A 98 5.01 -19.91 -7.50
C TYR A 98 4.27 -19.25 -6.32
N VAL A 99 4.80 -19.38 -5.10
CA VAL A 99 4.16 -18.84 -3.90
C VAL A 99 4.33 -17.33 -3.87
N THR A 100 3.21 -16.63 -3.71
CA THR A 100 3.20 -15.17 -3.61
C THR A 100 3.70 -14.74 -2.24
N ARG A 101 4.58 -13.74 -2.21
CA ARG A 101 5.24 -13.24 -1.00
C ARG A 101 5.00 -11.74 -0.87
N GLU A 102 4.52 -11.31 0.28
CA GLU A 102 4.22 -9.89 0.54
C GLU A 102 4.78 -9.42 1.87
N LEU A 103 5.12 -8.14 1.93
CA LEU A 103 5.71 -7.51 3.10
C LEU A 103 4.69 -6.61 3.83
N LEU A 104 4.41 -6.91 5.09
CA LEU A 104 3.60 -6.06 5.97
C LEU A 104 4.52 -5.18 6.82
N LEU A 105 4.40 -3.87 6.64
CA LEU A 105 5.13 -2.85 7.39
C LEU A 105 4.24 -2.31 8.51
N LEU A 106 4.52 -2.74 9.74
CA LEU A 106 3.71 -2.42 10.91
C LEU A 106 4.18 -1.13 11.57
N HIS A 107 3.35 -0.08 11.57
CA HIS A 107 3.63 1.21 12.20
C HIS A 107 3.03 1.25 13.59
N LYS A 108 3.78 1.78 14.56
CA LYS A 108 3.25 1.98 15.90
C LYS A 108 2.51 3.31 15.98
N GLY A 109 1.25 3.29 16.37
CA GLY A 109 0.49 4.48 16.68
C GLY A 109 1.14 5.27 17.84
N VAL A 110 1.14 6.60 17.73
CA VAL A 110 1.35 7.47 18.89
C VAL A 110 0.03 7.54 19.63
N GLN A 111 -0.01 7.02 20.86
CA GLN A 111 -0.97 7.54 21.83
C GLN A 111 -0.67 9.04 21.95
N GLY A 112 -1.59 9.88 21.48
CA GLY A 112 -1.60 11.29 21.83
C GLY A 112 -1.46 11.41 23.35
N LYS A 113 -0.66 12.38 23.81
CA LYS A 113 -0.58 12.72 25.24
C LYS A 113 -1.99 12.70 25.82
N SER A 114 -2.15 12.16 27.02
CA SER A 114 -3.32 12.34 27.88
C SER A 114 -3.52 13.84 28.14
N GLY A 115 -4.02 14.56 27.13
CA GLY A 115 -4.65 15.85 27.30
C GLY A 115 -5.96 15.59 28.02
N LYS A 116 -6.17 16.32 29.12
CA LYS A 116 -7.42 16.34 29.87
C LYS A 116 -8.60 16.19 28.92
N VAL A 117 -9.42 15.17 29.15
CA VAL A 117 -10.75 15.03 28.55
C VAL A 117 -11.52 16.29 28.93
N SER A 118 -11.43 17.31 28.08
CA SER A 118 -12.31 18.45 28.17
C SER A 118 -13.66 17.95 27.68
N LYS A 119 -14.63 18.09 28.57
CA LYS A 119 -16.05 17.92 28.31
C LYS A 119 -16.39 18.82 27.12
N LEU A 120 -16.40 18.28 25.90
CA LEU A 120 -17.00 18.94 24.76
C LEU A 120 -18.38 18.33 24.56
N SER A 121 -19.36 19.10 24.99
CA SER A 121 -20.77 18.95 24.69
C SER A 121 -21.04 19.24 23.22
N SER A 122 -21.84 18.39 22.59
CA SER A 122 -22.59 18.59 21.34
C SER A 122 -21.78 18.94 20.09
N MET A 123 -21.24 17.91 19.41
CA MET A 123 -21.43 17.64 17.96
C MET A 123 -20.78 16.28 17.58
N ASP A 124 -20.78 15.30 18.48
CA ASP A 124 -19.89 14.11 18.44
C ASP A 124 -20.50 12.83 17.84
N ASP A 125 -21.71 12.88 17.25
CA ASP A 125 -22.39 11.66 16.77
C ASP A 125 -22.17 11.28 15.28
N TRP A 126 -21.24 11.92 14.57
CA TRP A 126 -21.03 11.62 13.14
C TRP A 126 -19.81 10.76 12.80
N PHE A 127 -18.91 10.49 13.76
CA PHE A 127 -17.71 9.69 13.50
C PHE A 127 -17.70 8.29 14.15
N VAL A 128 -18.78 7.88 14.83
CA VAL A 128 -18.90 6.54 15.45
C VAL A 128 -19.77 5.57 14.62
N GLY A 129 -20.25 5.99 13.45
CA GLY A 129 -21.01 5.12 12.52
C GLY A 129 -20.26 3.88 11.99
N ALA A 130 -18.95 3.74 12.24
CA ALA A 130 -18.19 2.55 11.86
C ALA A 130 -18.19 1.42 12.93
N ALA A 131 -18.64 1.70 14.16
CA ALA A 131 -18.82 0.67 15.19
C ALA A 131 -20.24 0.07 15.17
N ALA A 132 -21.24 0.81 14.66
CA ALA A 132 -22.61 0.32 14.47
C ALA A 132 -22.85 -0.34 13.09
N ARG A 133 -21.83 -0.42 12.23
CA ARG A 133 -21.80 -1.31 11.07
C ARG A 133 -20.70 -2.35 11.25
N ALA A 134 -20.85 -3.19 12.26
CA ALA A 134 -20.27 -4.54 12.25
C ALA A 134 -20.80 -5.39 11.05
N ASP A 135 -21.68 -4.81 10.22
CA ASP A 135 -22.31 -5.39 9.04
C ASP A 135 -21.92 -4.73 7.70
N SER A 136 -20.97 -3.78 7.65
CA SER A 136 -20.39 -3.35 6.35
C SER A 136 -19.32 -4.32 5.82
N LEU A 137 -19.13 -5.44 6.51
CA LEU A 137 -18.41 -6.63 6.05
C LEU A 137 -19.38 -7.80 5.83
N ARG A 138 -20.22 -7.91 4.79
CA ARG A 138 -20.94 -9.20 4.56
C ARG A 138 -21.23 -9.55 3.09
N PRO A 139 -21.25 -10.86 2.70
CA PRO A 139 -21.03 -12.08 3.50
C PRO A 139 -19.72 -12.83 3.13
N GLY A 140 -19.07 -13.44 4.13
CA GLY A 140 -18.07 -14.49 3.92
C GLY A 140 -16.71 -14.33 4.62
N VAL A 141 -16.47 -13.22 5.33
CA VAL A 141 -15.28 -13.09 6.20
C VAL A 141 -15.76 -12.76 7.61
N THR A 142 -16.14 -13.80 8.34
CA THR A 142 -16.44 -13.74 9.77
C THR A 142 -15.26 -14.36 10.53
N GLY A 143 -14.75 -13.66 11.55
CA GLY A 143 -13.74 -14.21 12.46
C GLY A 143 -12.30 -13.81 12.15
N PHE A 144 -11.97 -12.52 12.32
CA PHE A 144 -10.58 -12.15 12.57
C PHE A 144 -10.36 -12.22 14.08
N VAL A 145 -9.55 -13.18 14.54
CA VAL A 145 -9.12 -13.23 15.93
C VAL A 145 -8.06 -12.14 16.11
N ARG A 146 -8.38 -11.17 16.98
CA ARG A 146 -7.48 -10.09 17.35
C ARG A 146 -6.32 -10.67 18.17
N HIS A 147 -5.26 -11.11 17.51
CA HIS A 147 -4.08 -11.58 18.23
C HIS A 147 -3.23 -10.38 18.70
N HIS A 148 -2.88 -10.43 19.99
CA HIS A 148 -2.03 -9.47 20.67
C HIS A 148 -0.60 -9.53 20.10
N LEU A 149 -0.36 -8.85 18.98
CA LEU A 149 1.00 -8.53 18.56
C LEU A 149 1.60 -7.59 19.62
N PHE A 150 2.55 -8.10 20.39
CA PHE A 150 3.27 -7.37 21.42
C PHE A 150 3.84 -6.07 20.85
N ALA A 151 3.48 -4.93 21.44
CA ALA A 151 3.84 -3.61 20.97
C ALA A 151 4.98 -3.01 21.82
N PRO A 152 6.25 -2.95 21.35
CA PRO A 152 7.26 -2.11 21.98
C PRO A 152 6.98 -0.62 21.72
N ARG A 153 7.50 0.30 22.54
CA ARG A 153 7.13 1.73 22.56
C ARG A 153 7.61 2.59 21.36
N ARG A 154 6.78 3.61 21.06
CA ARG A 154 6.98 4.93 20.37
C ARG A 154 7.44 4.98 18.89
N GLY A 155 6.72 5.78 18.08
CA GLY A 155 7.20 6.30 16.78
C GLY A 155 6.12 6.87 15.87
N GLY A 156 5.66 8.11 16.09
CA GLY A 156 4.75 8.80 15.18
C GLY A 156 5.51 9.72 14.25
N GLY A 157 5.55 9.35 12.98
CA GLY A 157 6.13 10.15 11.92
C GLY A 157 5.42 9.85 10.60
N ALA A 158 5.54 10.78 9.64
CA ALA A 158 5.16 10.48 8.27
C ALA A 158 5.87 9.20 7.83
N LEU A 159 5.14 8.28 7.18
CA LEU A 159 5.71 7.11 6.53
C LEU A 159 6.81 7.57 5.59
N ARG A 160 8.04 7.14 5.88
CA ARG A 160 9.26 7.53 5.18
C ARG A 160 10.21 6.36 5.26
N SER A 161 11.17 6.30 4.34
CA SER A 161 12.26 5.34 4.40
C SER A 161 11.85 3.90 4.07
N THR A 162 10.72 3.70 3.37
CA THR A 162 10.24 2.37 2.96
C THR A 162 11.24 1.62 2.09
N ARG A 163 11.94 2.35 1.21
CA ARG A 163 13.00 1.76 0.38
C ARG A 163 14.09 1.03 1.17
N HIS A 164 14.40 1.46 2.40
CA HIS A 164 15.42 0.78 3.22
C HIS A 164 14.98 -0.62 3.68
N TYR A 165 13.67 -0.88 3.70
CA TYR A 165 13.11 -2.19 3.96
C TYR A 165 12.98 -3.02 2.68
N LEU A 166 12.70 -2.36 1.54
CA LEU A 166 12.53 -3.03 0.24
C LEU A 166 13.86 -3.43 -0.42
N ASN A 167 14.91 -2.61 -0.31
CA ASN A 167 16.23 -2.86 -0.91
C ASN A 167 16.78 -4.26 -0.61
N PRO A 168 16.83 -4.74 0.66
CA PRO A 168 17.33 -6.09 0.97
C PRO A 168 16.31 -7.20 0.71
N ARG A 169 15.12 -6.88 0.19
CA ARG A 169 13.99 -7.81 -0.03
C ARG A 169 13.52 -7.76 -1.49
N PRO A 170 14.36 -8.12 -2.49
CA PRO A 170 13.98 -8.07 -3.91
C PRO A 170 12.79 -8.99 -4.25
N TRP A 171 12.52 -9.99 -3.42
CA TRP A 171 11.35 -10.87 -3.54
C TRP A 171 10.03 -10.18 -3.16
N ALA A 172 10.06 -9.09 -2.40
CA ALA A 172 8.86 -8.40 -1.91
C ALA A 172 8.28 -7.48 -3.00
N ARG A 173 7.58 -8.08 -3.97
CA ARG A 173 6.94 -7.36 -5.08
C ARG A 173 5.76 -6.48 -4.63
N ARG A 174 5.12 -6.83 -3.50
CA ARG A 174 4.05 -6.06 -2.88
C ARG A 174 4.33 -5.83 -1.40
N TRP A 175 3.98 -4.64 -0.92
CA TRP A 175 4.06 -4.28 0.49
C TRP A 175 2.86 -3.48 0.93
N HIS A 176 2.50 -3.59 2.21
CA HIS A 176 1.38 -2.87 2.80
C HIS A 176 1.79 -2.20 4.10
N HIS A 177 1.42 -0.94 4.24
CA HIS A 177 1.60 -0.20 5.48
C HIS A 177 0.37 -0.39 6.38
N VAL A 178 0.58 -0.84 7.63
CA VAL A 178 -0.49 -1.10 8.60
C VAL A 178 -0.21 -0.38 9.90
N ARG A 179 -1.08 0.53 10.34
CA ARG A 179 -0.94 1.19 11.64
C ARG A 179 -1.54 0.32 12.74
N VAL A 180 -0.82 0.21 13.85
CA VAL A 180 -1.15 -0.58 15.02
C VAL A 180 -1.38 0.36 16.21
N GLY A 181 -2.54 0.30 16.84
CA GLY A 181 -2.94 0.99 18.07
C GLY A 181 -3.93 2.16 17.90
N HIS A 182 -4.45 2.45 16.72
CA HIS A 182 -5.27 3.64 16.44
C HIS A 182 -6.64 3.24 15.86
N GLY A 183 -7.60 2.82 16.69
CA GLY A 183 -8.96 2.50 16.20
C GLY A 183 -9.00 1.45 15.08
N ASP A 184 -8.06 0.50 15.14
CA ASP A 184 -7.59 -0.39 14.05
C ASP A 184 -8.62 -1.33 13.40
N SER A 185 -9.55 -0.82 12.61
CA SER A 185 -10.33 -1.65 11.67
C SER A 185 -9.95 -1.41 10.21
N LEU A 186 -9.67 -0.18 9.79
CA LEU A 186 -9.61 0.17 8.36
C LEU A 186 -8.36 -0.33 7.62
N ASP A 187 -7.17 -0.17 8.19
CA ASP A 187 -5.91 -0.58 7.53
C ASP A 187 -5.82 -2.12 7.44
N TRP A 188 -6.24 -2.83 8.50
CA TRP A 188 -6.36 -4.29 8.49
C TRP A 188 -7.45 -4.78 7.55
N ALA A 189 -8.61 -4.11 7.51
CA ALA A 189 -9.67 -4.46 6.58
C ALA A 189 -9.25 -4.24 5.12
N ARG A 190 -8.46 -3.19 4.83
CA ARG A 190 -7.85 -3.01 3.50
C ARG A 190 -6.92 -4.18 3.17
N CYS A 191 -6.00 -4.53 4.07
CA CYS A 191 -5.08 -5.66 3.84
C CYS A 191 -5.85 -6.96 3.63
N ALA A 192 -6.86 -7.24 4.45
CA ALA A 192 -7.71 -8.41 4.30
C ALA A 192 -8.45 -8.41 2.95
N ARG A 193 -8.96 -7.26 2.49
CA ARG A 193 -9.57 -7.14 1.16
C ARG A 193 -8.57 -7.36 0.03
N LEU A 194 -7.34 -6.85 0.13
CA LEU A 194 -6.28 -7.05 -0.85
C LEU A 194 -5.92 -8.54 -0.98
N LEU A 195 -5.70 -9.18 0.16
CA LEU A 195 -5.33 -10.60 0.23
C LEU A 195 -6.47 -11.52 -0.22
N ALA A 196 -7.71 -11.15 0.09
CA ALA A 196 -8.89 -11.91 -0.34
C ALA A 196 -9.29 -11.66 -1.80
N GLY A 197 -8.58 -10.80 -2.53
CA GLY A 197 -8.95 -10.40 -3.89
C GLY A 197 -10.30 -9.68 -3.95
N LYS A 198 -10.65 -8.92 -2.91
CA LYS A 198 -11.89 -8.14 -2.77
C LYS A 198 -11.62 -6.63 -2.63
N ALA A 199 -10.38 -6.19 -2.83
CA ALA A 199 -10.02 -4.80 -2.72
C ALA A 199 -10.66 -3.98 -3.85
N ILE A 200 -11.09 -2.78 -3.50
CA ILE A 200 -11.66 -1.82 -4.43
C ILE A 200 -10.54 -0.88 -4.90
N GLY A 201 -10.18 -1.01 -6.17
CA GLY A 201 -9.26 -0.12 -6.86
C GLY A 201 -10.00 1.01 -7.56
N VAL A 202 -9.46 2.24 -7.50
CA VAL A 202 -9.99 3.39 -8.24
C VAL A 202 -8.94 3.91 -9.20
N CYS A 203 -9.32 4.02 -10.48
CA CYS A 203 -8.47 4.55 -11.54
C CYS A 203 -8.91 5.98 -11.90
N PHE A 204 -8.02 6.95 -11.74
CA PHE A 204 -8.25 8.33 -12.14
C PHE A 204 -7.61 8.63 -13.50
N GLY A 205 -8.43 8.83 -14.52
CA GLY A 205 -7.93 9.13 -15.86
C GLY A 205 -7.37 10.54 -16.05
N GLY A 206 -6.69 10.74 -17.18
CA GLY A 206 -6.23 12.05 -17.63
C GLY A 206 -7.37 12.98 -18.07
N GLY A 207 -7.14 14.30 -18.05
CA GLY A 207 -8.18 15.27 -18.45
C GLY A 207 -7.90 16.74 -18.15
N GLY A 208 -6.67 17.11 -17.79
CA GLY A 208 -6.29 18.50 -17.49
C GLY A 208 -7.21 19.16 -16.45
N ALA A 209 -7.71 20.37 -16.74
CA ALA A 209 -8.57 21.13 -15.83
C ALA A 209 -9.88 20.42 -15.43
N ARG A 210 -10.39 19.50 -16.27
CA ARG A 210 -11.58 18.70 -15.94
C ARG A 210 -11.31 17.68 -14.84
N GLY A 211 -10.05 17.33 -14.58
CA GLY A 211 -9.66 16.36 -13.56
C GLY A 211 -9.98 16.77 -12.12
N ASN A 212 -10.44 18.01 -11.87
CA ASN A 212 -11.00 18.40 -10.57
C ASN A 212 -12.22 17.56 -10.15
N CYS A 213 -12.93 16.94 -11.11
CA CYS A 213 -14.03 16.03 -10.81
C CYS A 213 -13.60 14.81 -9.97
N HIS A 214 -12.34 14.37 -10.08
CA HIS A 214 -11.80 13.24 -9.32
C HIS A 214 -11.92 13.44 -7.80
N PHE A 215 -11.72 14.67 -7.32
CA PHE A 215 -11.91 14.98 -5.89
C PHE A 215 -13.38 14.91 -5.46
N GLY A 216 -14.32 15.19 -6.37
CA GLY A 216 -15.75 14.99 -6.16
C GLY A 216 -16.11 13.51 -6.04
N VAL A 217 -15.53 12.67 -6.91
CA VAL A 217 -15.71 11.20 -6.85
C VAL A 217 -15.17 10.64 -5.55
N ILE A 218 -13.96 11.04 -5.14
CA ILE A 218 -13.36 10.64 -3.86
C ILE A 218 -14.29 11.00 -2.70
N LYS A 219 -14.82 12.23 -2.69
CA LYS A 219 -15.74 12.70 -1.65
C LYS A 219 -17.03 11.87 -1.63
N ALA A 220 -17.63 11.60 -2.79
CA ALA A 220 -18.84 10.78 -2.89
C ALA A 220 -18.60 9.34 -2.41
N MET A 221 -17.48 8.72 -2.76
CA MET A 221 -17.13 7.38 -2.27
C MET A 221 -16.97 7.36 -0.75
N GLN A 222 -16.33 8.39 -0.17
CA GLN A 222 -16.20 8.53 1.28
C GLN A 222 -17.56 8.70 1.97
N GLU A 223 -18.46 9.51 1.41
CA GLU A 223 -19.83 9.73 1.93
C GLU A 223 -20.69 8.45 1.87
N LEU A 224 -20.51 7.64 0.81
CA LEU A 224 -21.18 6.34 0.66
C LEU A 224 -20.54 5.22 1.51
N GLY A 225 -19.39 5.48 2.14
CA GLY A 225 -18.64 4.49 2.92
C GLY A 225 -17.99 3.41 2.06
N ILE A 226 -17.74 3.68 0.78
CA ILE A 226 -17.05 2.77 -0.14
C ILE A 226 -15.53 2.93 0.07
N PRO A 227 -14.81 1.90 0.52
CA PRO A 227 -13.37 2.01 0.74
C PRO A 227 -12.63 2.12 -0.59
N ILE A 228 -11.57 2.91 -0.62
CA ILE A 228 -10.61 2.97 -1.73
C ILE A 228 -9.32 2.31 -1.22
N ASP A 229 -9.06 1.10 -1.69
CA ASP A 229 -7.98 0.24 -1.20
C ASP A 229 -6.70 0.38 -2.04
N VAL A 230 -6.85 0.66 -3.34
CA VAL A 230 -5.77 0.85 -4.30
C VAL A 230 -6.13 2.03 -5.21
N VAL A 231 -5.15 2.82 -5.60
CA VAL A 231 -5.35 3.92 -6.54
C VAL A 231 -4.38 3.80 -7.71
N SER A 232 -4.87 4.11 -8.91
CA SER A 232 -4.02 4.35 -10.06
C SER A 232 -4.41 5.66 -10.72
N GLY A 233 -3.49 6.27 -11.47
CA GLY A 233 -3.88 7.43 -12.25
C GLY A 233 -2.88 7.88 -13.30
N THR A 234 -3.41 8.67 -14.22
CA THR A 234 -2.72 9.23 -15.38
C THR A 234 -2.88 10.75 -15.40
N SER A 235 -1.81 11.49 -15.67
CA SER A 235 -1.82 12.96 -15.79
C SER A 235 -2.42 13.64 -14.55
N PHE A 236 -3.46 14.45 -14.71
CA PHE A 236 -4.16 15.07 -13.59
C PHE A 236 -4.79 14.03 -12.62
N GLY A 237 -5.18 12.86 -13.14
CA GLY A 237 -5.62 11.74 -12.30
C GLY A 237 -4.50 11.20 -11.41
N ALA A 238 -3.25 11.19 -11.89
CA ALA A 238 -2.10 10.84 -11.06
C ALA A 238 -1.87 11.86 -9.93
N LEU A 239 -2.06 13.15 -10.22
CA LEU A 239 -2.00 14.21 -9.19
C LEU A 239 -3.09 14.00 -8.12
N ALA A 240 -4.34 13.80 -8.54
CA ALA A 240 -5.46 13.58 -7.63
C ALA A 240 -5.28 12.32 -6.78
N GLY A 241 -4.90 11.20 -7.41
CA GLY A 241 -4.63 9.93 -6.74
C GLY A 241 -3.47 10.02 -5.75
N ALA A 242 -2.35 10.65 -6.14
CA ALA A 242 -1.21 10.86 -5.27
C ALA A 242 -1.55 11.74 -4.05
N MET A 243 -2.35 12.80 -4.25
CA MET A 243 -2.80 13.66 -3.15
C MET A 243 -3.73 12.91 -2.19
N TYR A 244 -4.65 12.10 -2.72
CA TYR A 244 -5.51 11.24 -1.93
C TYR A 244 -4.70 10.24 -1.10
N SER A 245 -3.82 9.46 -1.72
CA SER A 245 -2.99 8.45 -1.05
C SER A 245 -2.04 9.08 -0.02
N MET A 246 -1.56 10.30 -0.27
CA MET A 246 -0.75 11.06 0.70
C MET A 246 -1.56 11.53 1.91
N SER A 247 -2.84 11.88 1.70
CA SER A 247 -3.75 12.35 2.74
C SER A 247 -4.37 11.22 3.57
N ALA A 248 -4.23 9.96 3.16
CA ALA A 248 -4.79 8.80 3.84
C ALA A 248 -4.52 8.71 5.37
N PRO A 249 -3.36 9.15 5.90
CA PRO A 249 -3.15 9.20 7.34
C PRO A 249 -4.10 10.17 8.07
N GLU A 250 -4.50 11.26 7.42
CA GLU A 250 -5.40 12.29 7.93
C GLU A 250 -6.37 12.73 6.82
N PRO A 251 -7.45 11.98 6.54
CA PRO A 251 -8.34 12.23 5.41
C PRO A 251 -8.96 13.64 5.40
N ARG A 252 -9.15 14.23 6.60
CA ARG A 252 -9.65 15.61 6.77
C ARG A 252 -8.72 16.69 6.19
N SER A 253 -7.44 16.37 5.95
CA SER A 253 -6.47 17.29 5.37
C SER A 253 -6.61 17.46 3.85
N LEU A 254 -7.29 16.53 3.17
CA LEU A 254 -7.39 16.52 1.70
C LEU A 254 -8.04 17.79 1.13
N PRO A 255 -9.19 18.30 1.63
CA PRO A 255 -9.78 19.52 1.08
C PRO A 255 -8.88 20.75 1.23
N ALA A 256 -8.15 20.86 2.35
CA ALA A 256 -7.20 21.96 2.58
C ALA A 256 -6.01 21.88 1.62
N LEU A 257 -5.49 20.67 1.41
CA LEU A 257 -4.41 20.40 0.45
C LEU A 257 -4.84 20.73 -0.99
N VAL A 258 -6.04 20.29 -1.39
CA VAL A 258 -6.62 20.59 -2.71
C VAL A 258 -6.81 22.07 -2.90
N LYS A 259 -7.39 22.79 -1.92
CA LYS A 259 -7.55 24.25 -1.98
C LYS A 259 -6.22 24.97 -2.12
N LYS A 260 -5.17 24.51 -1.42
CA LYS A 260 -3.82 25.08 -1.52
C LYS A 260 -3.21 24.86 -2.91
N ALA A 261 -3.26 23.63 -3.41
CA ALA A 261 -2.73 23.23 -4.71
C ALA A 261 -3.46 23.94 -5.86
N MET A 262 -4.79 23.82 -5.92
CA MET A 262 -5.62 24.34 -7.02
C MET A 262 -5.82 25.85 -6.97
N GLY A 263 -5.76 26.46 -5.78
CA GLY A 263 -5.96 27.91 -5.63
C GLY A 263 -4.72 28.74 -5.97
N LYS A 264 -3.63 28.55 -5.20
CA LYS A 264 -2.46 29.44 -5.27
C LYS A 264 -1.30 28.88 -6.11
N GLN A 265 -1.24 27.56 -6.31
CA GLN A 265 -0.08 26.89 -6.91
C GLN A 265 -0.29 26.54 -8.39
N PHE A 266 -1.50 26.39 -8.91
CA PHE A 266 -1.78 26.30 -10.35
C PHE A 266 -2.26 27.65 -10.94
N SER A 267 -1.59 28.75 -10.60
CA SER A 267 -1.92 30.07 -11.14
C SER A 267 -1.55 30.17 -12.62
N THR A 268 -2.55 30.40 -13.48
CA THR A 268 -2.38 30.61 -14.93
C THR A 268 -1.35 31.68 -15.25
N ARG A 269 -1.32 32.79 -14.49
CA ARG A 269 -0.39 33.91 -14.68
C ARG A 269 1.08 33.52 -14.43
N LYS A 270 1.34 32.67 -13.43
CA LYS A 270 2.71 32.19 -13.14
C LYS A 270 3.15 31.09 -14.10
N MET A 271 2.21 30.28 -14.57
CA MET A 271 2.48 29.34 -15.65
C MET A 271 2.85 30.08 -16.94
N LEU A 272 2.10 31.12 -17.32
CA LEU A 272 2.40 32.02 -18.45
C LEU A 272 3.76 32.73 -18.34
N LEU A 273 4.25 33.00 -17.13
CA LEU A 273 5.59 33.57 -16.90
C LEU A 273 6.73 32.54 -17.06
N ASP A 274 6.41 31.25 -17.11
CA ASP A 274 7.35 30.15 -17.38
C ASP A 274 7.45 29.83 -18.89
N LEU A 275 6.95 30.73 -19.74
CA LEU A 275 7.02 30.60 -21.20
C LEU A 275 8.48 30.65 -21.65
N ASN A 276 8.85 29.71 -22.52
CA ASN A 276 10.17 29.65 -23.12
C ASN A 276 10.08 29.84 -24.64
N PHE A 277 11.13 30.38 -25.26
CA PHE A 277 11.24 30.45 -26.72
C PHE A 277 11.40 29.02 -27.29
N PRO A 278 10.48 28.52 -28.12
CA PRO A 278 10.34 27.08 -28.30
C PRO A 278 11.37 26.50 -29.27
N ARG A 279 12.22 25.58 -28.78
CA ARG A 279 12.87 24.51 -29.57
C ARG A 279 12.30 23.12 -29.29
N THR A 280 11.66 22.90 -28.13
CA THR A 280 11.11 21.59 -27.71
C THR A 280 9.78 21.64 -26.92
N ALA A 281 9.48 22.73 -26.19
CA ALA A 281 8.21 22.93 -25.46
C ALA A 281 7.93 24.42 -25.19
N TYR A 282 6.65 24.77 -24.98
CA TYR A 282 6.20 26.14 -24.66
C TYR A 282 6.57 26.59 -23.23
N PHE A 283 6.65 25.67 -22.28
CA PHE A 283 7.02 25.96 -20.88
C PHE A 283 8.30 25.23 -20.49
N THR A 284 9.13 25.85 -19.63
CA THR A 284 10.35 25.16 -19.14
C THR A 284 10.01 23.99 -18.21
N GLY A 285 8.83 24.06 -17.54
CA GLY A 285 8.40 23.07 -16.56
C GLY A 285 9.01 23.26 -15.18
N ALA A 286 9.87 24.27 -14.99
CA ALA A 286 10.45 24.60 -13.69
C ALA A 286 9.36 24.99 -12.68
N TYR A 287 8.34 25.73 -13.13
CA TYR A 287 7.20 26.10 -12.29
C TYR A 287 6.44 24.86 -11.79
N LEU A 288 6.05 23.98 -12.71
CA LEU A 288 5.32 22.75 -12.37
C LEU A 288 6.15 21.85 -11.44
N ASN A 289 7.46 21.74 -11.67
CA ASN A 289 8.37 21.01 -10.79
C ASN A 289 8.36 21.58 -9.36
N ASN A 290 8.41 22.89 -9.20
CA ASN A 290 8.41 23.54 -7.89
C ASN A 290 7.09 23.35 -7.15
N VAL A 291 5.96 23.50 -7.86
CA VAL A 291 4.62 23.24 -7.31
C VAL A 291 4.50 21.79 -6.81
N LEU A 292 4.89 20.82 -7.62
CA LEU A 292 4.81 19.41 -7.25
C LEU A 292 5.78 19.06 -6.10
N LYS A 293 6.97 19.67 -6.07
CA LYS A 293 7.91 19.55 -4.94
C LYS A 293 7.35 20.18 -3.67
N GLU A 294 6.61 21.27 -3.74
CA GLU A 294 5.96 21.87 -2.56
C GLU A 294 4.80 21.01 -2.04
N ILE A 295 4.01 20.42 -2.94
CA ILE A 295 2.87 19.57 -2.58
C ILE A 295 3.35 18.25 -1.97
N PHE A 296 4.26 17.56 -2.65
CA PHE A 296 4.69 16.21 -2.25
C PHE A 296 5.96 16.18 -1.40
N ALA A 297 6.66 17.31 -1.27
CA ALA A 297 7.90 17.44 -0.50
C ALA A 297 8.90 16.32 -0.84
N ARG A 298 9.49 15.70 0.19
CA ARG A 298 10.42 14.57 0.08
C ARG A 298 9.72 13.21 0.16
N ARG A 299 8.42 13.12 -0.18
CA ARG A 299 7.70 11.85 -0.16
C ARG A 299 8.01 11.02 -1.40
N ARG A 300 7.95 9.71 -1.21
CA ARG A 300 8.17 8.73 -2.25
C ARG A 300 6.91 7.91 -2.45
N LEU A 301 6.77 7.33 -3.63
CA LEU A 301 5.60 6.55 -3.98
C LEU A 301 5.46 5.34 -3.05
N GLU A 302 6.57 4.68 -2.73
CA GLU A 302 6.59 3.51 -1.85
C GLU A 302 6.25 3.81 -0.39
N ASP A 303 6.28 5.07 0.03
CA ASP A 303 5.95 5.47 1.40
C ASP A 303 4.44 5.72 1.61
N LEU A 304 3.61 5.58 0.58
CA LEU A 304 2.19 5.88 0.65
C LEU A 304 1.42 4.77 1.40
N LEU A 305 0.49 5.19 2.27
CA LEU A 305 -0.33 4.26 3.06
C LEU A 305 -1.30 3.46 2.17
N ILE A 306 -1.90 4.13 1.19
CA ILE A 306 -2.73 3.51 0.16
C ILE A 306 -1.82 3.27 -1.06
N PRO A 307 -1.69 2.01 -1.53
CA PRO A 307 -0.93 1.70 -2.74
C PRO A 307 -1.38 2.57 -3.91
N PHE A 308 -0.41 3.21 -4.56
CA PHE A 308 -0.65 4.12 -5.66
C PHE A 308 0.25 3.78 -6.83
N ALA A 309 -0.34 3.56 -8.01
CA ALA A 309 0.38 3.42 -9.26
C ALA A 309 0.15 4.64 -10.16
N CYS A 310 1.20 5.05 -10.86
CA CYS A 310 1.13 6.17 -11.79
C CYS A 310 1.68 5.73 -13.13
N THR A 311 1.09 6.17 -14.24
CA THR A 311 1.57 5.78 -15.57
C THR A 311 2.10 6.97 -16.36
N SER A 312 3.15 6.73 -17.12
CA SER A 312 3.71 7.66 -18.10
C SER A 312 4.00 6.91 -19.39
N THR A 313 4.17 7.62 -20.50
CA THR A 313 4.57 7.01 -21.76
C THR A 313 6.07 7.22 -21.98
N ASP A 314 6.80 6.16 -22.28
CA ASP A 314 8.16 6.26 -22.80
C ASP A 314 8.09 6.61 -24.28
N ILE A 315 8.49 7.84 -24.64
CA ILE A 315 8.44 8.30 -26.03
C ILE A 315 9.54 7.68 -26.91
N VAL A 316 10.61 7.14 -26.31
CA VAL A 316 11.70 6.53 -27.08
C VAL A 316 11.30 5.13 -27.56
N ASN A 317 10.70 4.34 -26.68
CA ASN A 317 10.29 2.97 -26.96
C ASN A 317 8.81 2.83 -27.33
N PHE A 318 8.02 3.90 -27.20
CA PHE A 318 6.55 3.91 -27.41
C PHE A 318 5.80 2.94 -26.48
N GLU A 319 6.31 2.76 -25.26
CA GLU A 319 5.78 1.82 -24.28
C GLU A 319 5.17 2.51 -23.07
N GLU A 320 4.23 1.83 -22.41
CA GLU A 320 3.72 2.25 -21.11
C GLU A 320 4.77 2.02 -20.02
N LYS A 321 4.99 3.03 -19.19
CA LYS A 321 5.79 2.92 -17.97
C LYS A 321 4.91 3.10 -16.74
N VAL A 322 4.71 2.01 -16.00
CA VAL A 322 4.06 2.02 -14.68
C VAL A 322 5.10 2.30 -13.59
N HIS A 323 4.90 3.39 -12.86
CA HIS A 323 5.73 3.78 -11.73
C HIS A 323 5.21 3.17 -10.44
N ARG A 324 6.08 2.44 -9.75
CA ARG A 324 5.80 1.82 -8.42
C ARG A 324 6.76 2.26 -7.32
N ASP A 325 7.79 3.03 -7.67
CA ASP A 325 8.76 3.57 -6.73
C ASP A 325 9.29 4.92 -7.21
N GLY A 326 9.94 5.63 -6.29
CA GLY A 326 10.66 6.86 -6.62
C GLY A 326 10.03 8.13 -6.05
N PRO A 327 10.63 9.30 -6.32
CA PRO A 327 10.14 10.56 -5.79
C PRO A 327 8.76 10.89 -6.35
N LEU A 328 7.77 11.07 -5.48
CA LEU A 328 6.37 11.21 -5.89
C LEU A 328 6.15 12.42 -6.81
N TRP A 329 6.80 13.54 -6.52
CA TRP A 329 6.73 14.74 -7.37
C TRP A 329 7.25 14.49 -8.79
N ARG A 330 8.26 13.63 -8.95
CA ARG A 330 8.88 13.34 -10.25
C ARG A 330 8.00 12.41 -11.07
N VAL A 331 7.45 11.39 -10.43
CA VAL A 331 6.53 10.43 -11.05
C VAL A 331 5.27 11.13 -11.55
N VAL A 332 4.62 11.92 -10.69
CA VAL A 332 3.44 12.70 -11.07
C VAL A 332 3.79 13.73 -12.16
N ARG A 333 4.94 14.41 -12.05
CA ARG A 333 5.41 15.34 -13.08
C ARG A 333 5.61 14.65 -14.43
N ALA A 334 6.18 13.44 -14.46
CA ALA A 334 6.38 12.66 -15.67
C ALA A 334 5.03 12.37 -16.33
N SER A 335 4.08 11.85 -15.55
CA SER A 335 2.71 11.55 -15.99
C SER A 335 1.91 12.78 -16.47
N MET A 336 2.29 14.00 -16.08
CA MET A 336 1.69 15.26 -16.53
C MET A 336 2.50 15.98 -17.63
N SER A 337 3.50 15.32 -18.24
CA SER A 337 4.39 15.92 -19.24
C SER A 337 3.76 15.91 -20.64
N LEU A 338 2.76 16.77 -20.87
CA LEU A 338 2.13 16.86 -22.18
C LEU A 338 3.14 17.36 -23.24
N VAL A 339 3.27 16.61 -24.35
CA VAL A 339 4.23 16.93 -25.42
C VAL A 339 3.92 18.30 -26.00
N GLY A 340 4.97 19.10 -26.23
CA GLY A 340 4.86 20.48 -26.69
C GLY A 340 4.49 21.48 -25.58
N PHE A 341 3.85 21.05 -24.49
CA PHE A 341 3.51 21.92 -23.37
C PHE A 341 4.66 22.01 -22.36
N VAL A 342 5.15 20.87 -21.85
CA VAL A 342 6.25 20.82 -20.88
C VAL A 342 7.28 19.78 -21.34
N PRO A 343 8.60 20.00 -21.16
CA PRO A 343 9.60 19.06 -21.63
C PRO A 343 9.45 17.66 -21.00
N PRO A 344 9.79 16.60 -21.75
CA PRO A 344 9.81 15.23 -21.25
C PRO A 344 10.80 15.09 -20.09
N ILE A 345 10.51 14.17 -19.17
CA ILE A 345 11.42 13.86 -18.06
C ILE A 345 12.38 12.75 -18.48
N PRO A 346 13.70 12.95 -18.38
CA PRO A 346 14.63 11.84 -18.53
C PRO A 346 14.43 10.85 -17.39
N HIS A 347 14.37 9.57 -17.72
CA HIS A 347 14.32 8.48 -16.75
C HIS A 347 15.46 7.53 -17.04
N GLN A 348 16.14 7.11 -15.99
CA GLN A 348 17.23 6.17 -16.08
C GLN A 348 16.82 4.93 -15.33
N GLU A 349 16.72 3.84 -16.05
CA GLU A 349 16.41 2.53 -15.49
C GLU A 349 17.60 1.61 -15.70
N ARG A 350 17.98 0.91 -14.64
CA ARG A 350 19.03 -0.09 -14.70
C ARG A 350 18.40 -1.41 -15.12
N ARG A 351 18.78 -1.90 -16.30
CA ARG A 351 18.37 -3.21 -16.79
C ARG A 351 19.09 -4.32 -16.01
N GLU A 352 18.55 -5.53 -16.09
CA GLU A 352 19.12 -6.73 -15.46
C GLU A 352 20.53 -7.05 -15.98
N ASP A 353 20.86 -6.63 -17.22
CA ASP A 353 22.18 -6.73 -17.84
C ASP A 353 23.19 -5.69 -17.32
N GLY A 354 22.79 -4.85 -16.36
CA GLY A 354 23.62 -3.80 -15.76
C GLY A 354 23.75 -2.53 -16.59
N LYS A 355 23.18 -2.46 -17.81
CA LYS A 355 23.18 -1.26 -18.64
C LYS A 355 22.11 -0.27 -18.17
N VAL A 356 22.45 1.02 -18.25
CA VAL A 356 21.52 2.10 -17.95
C VAL A 356 20.77 2.47 -19.23
N ASN A 357 19.48 2.16 -19.29
CA ASN A 357 18.63 2.64 -20.35
C ASN A 357 18.16 4.05 -19.98
N THR A 358 18.45 5.03 -20.83
CA THR A 358 17.96 6.40 -20.65
C THR A 358 16.78 6.61 -21.57
N THR A 359 15.61 6.79 -20.98
CA THR A 359 14.35 6.99 -21.69
C THR A 359 13.79 8.37 -21.40
N LEU A 360 12.82 8.80 -22.21
CA LEU A 360 12.17 10.10 -22.05
C LEU A 360 10.69 9.87 -21.77
N LEU A 361 10.24 10.33 -20.62
CA LEU A 361 8.87 10.13 -20.16
C LEU A 361 8.00 11.35 -20.50
N VAL A 362 6.87 11.07 -21.11
CA VAL A 362 5.80 12.01 -21.43
C VAL A 362 4.49 11.62 -20.72
N ASP A 363 3.45 12.43 -20.89
CA ASP A 363 2.13 12.18 -20.28
C ASP A 363 1.66 10.74 -20.53
N GLY A 364 1.15 10.08 -19.49
CA GLY A 364 0.74 8.68 -19.59
C GLY A 364 -0.48 8.46 -20.47
N GLY A 365 -1.26 9.52 -20.76
CA GLY A 365 -2.47 9.43 -21.56
C GLY A 365 -2.22 9.03 -23.01
N TYR A 366 -0.97 9.13 -23.50
CA TYR A 366 -0.62 8.68 -24.85
C TYR A 366 -0.56 7.16 -24.97
N ALA A 367 -0.21 6.43 -23.91
CA ALA A 367 -0.18 4.97 -23.90
C ALA A 367 -1.38 4.39 -23.16
N ASN A 368 -1.67 4.87 -21.95
CA ASN A 368 -2.71 4.34 -21.10
C ASN A 368 -3.40 5.43 -20.26
N GLN A 369 -4.58 5.85 -20.73
CA GLN A 369 -5.43 6.81 -20.03
C GLN A 369 -6.00 6.25 -18.72
N TYR A 370 -6.16 4.92 -18.61
CA TYR A 370 -6.83 4.24 -17.50
C TYR A 370 -6.07 2.99 -17.06
N PRO A 371 -5.03 3.13 -16.21
CA PRO A 371 -4.18 2.03 -15.78
C PRO A 371 -4.88 1.09 -14.78
N ILE A 372 -5.78 0.25 -15.31
CA ILE A 372 -6.56 -0.74 -14.57
C ILE A 372 -5.69 -1.97 -14.24
N GLU A 373 -4.77 -2.33 -15.14
CA GLU A 373 -3.82 -3.43 -14.97
C GLU A 373 -2.97 -3.21 -13.72
N ALA A 374 -2.51 -1.97 -13.52
CA ALA A 374 -1.75 -1.58 -12.34
C ALA A 374 -2.55 -1.78 -11.03
N LEU A 375 -3.88 -1.59 -11.06
CA LEU A 375 -4.73 -1.87 -9.89
C LEU A 375 -4.79 -3.37 -9.58
N LYS A 376 -4.96 -4.21 -10.62
CA LYS A 376 -5.02 -5.67 -10.48
C LYS A 376 -3.70 -6.22 -9.93
N GLU A 377 -2.57 -5.73 -10.43
CA GLU A 377 -1.25 -6.09 -9.93
C GLU A 377 -1.09 -5.76 -8.44
N HIS A 378 -1.61 -4.61 -8.00
CA HIS A 378 -1.66 -4.22 -6.59
C HIS A 378 -2.68 -5.01 -5.75
N GLY A 379 -3.42 -5.96 -6.33
CA GLY A 379 -4.35 -6.85 -5.62
C GLY A 379 -5.81 -6.37 -5.61
N ALA A 380 -6.18 -5.41 -6.47
CA ALA A 380 -7.58 -5.01 -6.61
C ALA A 380 -8.42 -6.16 -7.20
N GLY A 381 -9.48 -6.53 -6.50
CA GLY A 381 -10.48 -7.49 -6.97
C GLY A 381 -11.54 -6.86 -7.86
N THR A 382 -11.87 -5.61 -7.58
CA THR A 382 -12.79 -4.80 -8.38
C THR A 382 -12.11 -3.48 -8.70
N ALA A 383 -12.11 -3.10 -9.98
CA ALA A 383 -11.57 -1.83 -10.43
C ALA A 383 -12.72 -0.93 -10.90
N ALA A 384 -12.79 0.28 -10.36
CA ALA A 384 -13.69 1.34 -10.82
C ALA A 384 -12.89 2.35 -11.64
N GLY A 385 -13.33 2.57 -12.88
CA GLY A 385 -12.83 3.60 -13.79
C GLY A 385 -14.03 4.28 -14.50
N PRO A 386 -13.83 5.47 -15.08
CA PRO A 386 -14.88 6.20 -15.78
C PRO A 386 -15.30 5.56 -17.11
#